data_AF-A0A0D6M004-F1
#
_entry.id   AF-A0A0D6M004-F1
#
_cell.length_a   1.000
_cell.length_b   1.000
_cell.length_c   1.000
_cell.angle_alpha   90.00
_cell.angle_beta   90.00
_cell.angle_gamma   90.00
#
_symmetry.space_group_name_H-M   'P 1'
#
loop_
_entity.id
_entity.type
_entity.pdbx_description
1 polymer ?
#
loop_
_entity_poly.entity_id
_entity_poly.type
_entity_poly.pdbx_seq_one_letter_code
_entity_poly.pdbx_strand_id
1 'polypeptide(L)'
;MKLYIVGEISLVQVLLAILGIAHATEFQCWNFKSTDTLREQYLSSITKLRKQISEGNAQCNQTKCPQGQNIYKLNWDCELELKAQEAVDQCKLNVKEPAGYSQIIKKVKATCNPTKVLKKQIEEWWTTAVTNAGVANPPVNKAGLEDFAKLANGRATKIGCAQKNCNEQLFVACVVNEPAPADGAAIYEVGTGCSKKEDCTTYLESKCKSDDNTICPENQIITDTVRRAFLDGHNQRRHTAVPRKEALTVRHKLGAMAGLHLGTTMKIHMLSVAITLVKKTQPERTWWSEISRGRMLQKDEERNKYSSSLGIPNFANMAWDTHEKLGCAIVTCNSNTNVVCHYSPKSSGEGLQIYKMGPICKRCHDYPGTYCSEGLCTL
;
A
#
# COMPACT_ATOMS: atom_id res chain seq x y z
N MET A 1 58.07 -41.94 -20.10
CA MET A 1 57.27 -41.27 -21.15
C MET A 1 56.04 -40.67 -20.48
N LYS A 2 55.69 -39.42 -20.83
CA LYS A 2 54.86 -38.47 -20.06
C LYS A 2 53.39 -38.88 -19.84
N LEU A 3 52.89 -38.48 -18.67
CA LEU A 3 51.49 -38.30 -18.23
C LEU A 3 50.60 -37.63 -19.29
N TYR A 4 49.35 -38.09 -19.40
CA TYR A 4 48.18 -37.22 -19.61
C TYR A 4 46.96 -37.82 -18.88
N ILE A 5 46.52 -37.15 -17.82
CA ILE A 5 45.17 -37.31 -17.24
C ILE A 5 44.33 -36.23 -17.91
N VAL A 6 43.30 -36.62 -18.68
CA VAL A 6 42.28 -35.69 -19.17
C VAL A 6 41.00 -36.03 -18.44
N GLY A 7 40.57 -35.10 -17.58
CA GLY A 7 39.35 -35.22 -16.81
C GLY A 7 38.12 -34.79 -17.60
N GLU A 8 36.99 -35.38 -17.24
CA GLU A 8 35.68 -34.74 -17.42
C GLU A 8 35.01 -34.64 -16.05
N ILE A 9 34.94 -33.42 -15.55
CA ILE A 9 34.16 -33.05 -14.37
C ILE A 9 32.73 -32.82 -14.88
N SER A 10 31.82 -33.75 -14.61
CA SER A 10 30.38 -33.51 -14.79
C SER A 10 29.92 -32.44 -13.80
N LEU A 11 29.75 -31.21 -14.30
CA LEU A 11 29.09 -30.11 -13.60
C LEU A 11 27.59 -30.40 -13.46
N VAL A 12 27.18 -30.95 -12.33
CA VAL A 12 25.77 -30.94 -11.90
C VAL A 12 25.45 -29.50 -11.49
N GLN A 13 24.84 -28.73 -12.40
CA GLN A 13 24.23 -27.46 -12.04
C GLN A 13 22.98 -27.74 -11.20
N VAL A 14 23.13 -27.69 -9.88
CA VAL A 14 21.98 -27.58 -8.97
C VAL A 14 21.40 -26.17 -9.17
N LEU A 15 20.40 -26.07 -10.05
CA LEU A 15 19.53 -24.91 -10.15
C LEU A 15 18.75 -24.82 -8.82
N LEU A 16 19.29 -24.06 -7.86
CA LEU A 16 18.49 -23.53 -6.76
C LEU A 16 17.46 -22.59 -7.39
N ALA A 17 16.27 -23.11 -7.65
CA ALA A 17 15.11 -22.27 -7.91
C ALA A 17 14.84 -21.50 -6.61
N ILE A 18 15.41 -20.29 -6.52
CA ILE A 18 14.98 -19.30 -5.53
C ILE A 18 13.55 -18.95 -5.95
N LEU A 19 12.59 -19.69 -5.42
CA LEU A 19 11.21 -19.24 -5.33
C LEU A 19 11.28 -17.93 -4.54
N GLY A 20 11.33 -16.81 -5.27
CA GLY A 20 11.20 -15.50 -4.69
C GLY A 20 9.83 -15.42 -4.05
N ILE A 21 9.77 -15.77 -2.76
CA ILE A 21 8.60 -15.53 -1.93
C ILE A 21 8.43 -14.02 -1.99
N ALA A 22 7.33 -13.58 -2.60
CA ALA A 22 6.91 -12.20 -2.49
C ALA A 22 6.50 -12.03 -1.03
N HIS A 23 7.41 -11.53 -0.20
CA HIS A 23 7.08 -11.21 1.18
C HIS A 23 5.91 -10.22 1.12
N ALA A 24 4.81 -10.57 1.79
CA ALA A 24 3.87 -9.57 2.29
C ALA A 24 4.67 -8.54 3.10
N THR A 25 4.07 -7.43 3.54
CA THR A 25 4.73 -6.61 4.57
C THR A 25 4.81 -7.45 5.84
N GLU A 26 5.83 -8.30 5.91
CA GLU A 26 6.10 -9.18 7.01
C GLU A 26 6.66 -8.23 8.05
N PHE A 27 5.87 -7.96 9.09
CA PHE A 27 6.36 -7.18 10.22
C PHE A 27 7.56 -7.88 10.88
N GLN A 28 7.76 -9.18 10.59
CA GLN A 28 8.85 -10.04 11.04
C GLN A 28 8.97 -10.10 12.57
N CYS A 29 7.90 -9.74 13.27
CA CYS A 29 7.84 -9.78 14.72
C CYS A 29 7.64 -11.23 15.20
N TRP A 30 8.47 -11.66 16.15
CA TRP A 30 8.40 -12.98 16.78
C TRP A 30 7.40 -13.01 17.96
N ASN A 31 6.22 -12.44 17.75
CA ASN A 31 5.10 -12.56 18.69
C ASN A 31 3.93 -13.29 18.03
N PHE A 32 3.79 -14.57 18.37
CA PHE A 32 2.76 -15.46 17.80
C PHE A 32 1.36 -15.24 18.39
N LYS A 33 1.22 -14.40 19.41
CA LYS A 33 -0.09 -13.98 19.95
C LYS A 33 -0.76 -12.89 19.10
N SER A 34 -0.09 -12.42 18.06
CA SER A 34 -0.60 -11.43 17.10
C SER A 34 -0.36 -11.89 15.65
N THR A 35 -1.02 -11.23 14.71
CA THR A 35 -0.89 -11.50 13.27
C THR A 35 -0.60 -10.21 12.51
N ASP A 36 0.04 -10.31 11.34
CA ASP A 36 0.35 -9.14 10.52
C ASP A 36 -0.90 -8.36 10.11
N THR A 37 -2.03 -9.04 9.92
CA THR A 37 -3.33 -8.40 9.69
C THR A 37 -3.75 -7.51 10.87
N LEU A 38 -3.50 -7.95 12.11
CA LEU A 38 -3.80 -7.16 13.31
C LEU A 38 -2.83 -5.99 13.46
N ARG A 39 -1.53 -6.22 13.23
CA ARG A 39 -0.50 -5.16 13.24
C ARG A 39 -0.84 -4.03 12.27
N GLU A 40 -1.16 -4.40 11.03
CA GLU A 40 -1.60 -3.45 10.00
C GLU A 40 -2.89 -2.73 10.41
N GLN A 41 -3.85 -3.41 11.02
CA GLN A 41 -5.09 -2.79 11.47
C GLN A 41 -4.86 -1.73 12.55
N TYR A 42 -4.03 -2.00 13.55
CA TYR A 42 -3.66 -1.02 14.57
C TYR A 42 -2.92 0.16 13.96
N LEU A 43 -1.86 -0.13 13.20
CA LEU A 43 -0.98 0.88 12.62
C LEU A 43 -1.75 1.81 11.69
N SER A 44 -2.53 1.24 10.77
CA SER A 44 -3.28 2.01 9.78
C SER A 44 -4.40 2.85 10.40
N SER A 45 -5.13 2.33 11.39
CA SER A 45 -6.17 3.09 12.10
C SER A 45 -5.60 4.32 12.78
N ILE A 46 -4.54 4.17 13.59
CA ILE A 46 -3.98 5.27 14.37
C ILE A 46 -3.24 6.26 13.47
N THR A 47 -2.47 5.76 12.49
CA THR A 47 -1.77 6.62 11.52
C THR A 47 -2.75 7.44 10.69
N LYS A 48 -3.90 6.88 10.31
CA LYS A 48 -4.95 7.62 9.58
C LYS A 48 -5.52 8.76 10.42
N LEU A 49 -5.79 8.53 11.70
CA LEU A 49 -6.30 9.56 12.61
C LEU A 49 -5.27 10.68 12.82
N ARG A 50 -3.99 10.34 13.00
CA ARG A 50 -2.88 11.31 13.06
C ARG A 50 -2.76 12.12 11.77
N LYS A 51 -2.89 11.46 10.61
CA LYS A 51 -2.86 12.11 9.30
C LYS A 51 -3.96 13.17 9.14
N GLN A 52 -5.19 12.89 9.60
CA GLN A 52 -6.28 13.87 9.58
C GLN A 52 -5.96 15.14 10.38
N ILE A 53 -5.20 15.03 11.47
CA ILE A 53 -4.71 16.21 12.23
C ILE A 53 -3.76 17.03 11.34
N SER A 54 -2.81 16.38 10.68
CA SER A 54 -1.83 17.07 9.82
C SER A 54 -2.45 17.75 8.61
N GLU A 55 -3.55 17.20 8.07
CA GLU A 55 -4.30 17.79 6.95
C GLU A 55 -5.25 18.92 7.37
N GLY A 56 -5.51 19.09 8.67
CA GLY A 56 -6.54 20.02 9.15
C GLY A 56 -7.96 19.52 8.85
N ASN A 57 -8.14 18.20 8.75
CA ASN A 57 -9.42 17.54 8.48
C ASN A 57 -10.00 16.84 9.72
N ALA A 58 -9.21 16.69 10.78
CA ALA A 58 -9.64 16.06 12.02
C ALA A 58 -10.78 16.86 12.68
N GLN A 59 -11.82 16.15 13.11
CA GLN A 59 -12.98 16.71 13.80
C GLN A 59 -12.76 16.64 15.32
N CYS A 60 -12.99 17.76 16.00
CA CYS A 60 -12.91 17.90 17.45
C CYS A 60 -14.20 18.58 17.93
N ASN A 61 -15.19 17.78 18.34
CA ASN A 61 -16.54 18.26 18.64
C ASN A 61 -17.22 18.89 17.39
N GLN A 62 -17.88 20.05 17.51
CA GLN A 62 -18.51 20.76 16.39
C GLN A 62 -17.52 21.55 15.52
N THR A 63 -16.24 21.56 15.88
CA THR A 63 -15.19 22.29 15.15
C THR A 63 -14.10 21.34 14.66
N LYS A 64 -13.22 21.85 13.79
CA LYS A 64 -12.01 21.13 13.41
C LYS A 64 -10.97 21.22 14.53
N CYS A 65 -10.22 20.14 14.74
CA CYS A 65 -9.02 20.19 15.57
C CYS A 65 -8.01 21.19 14.97
N PRO A 66 -7.17 21.86 15.79
CA PRO A 66 -6.05 22.63 15.26
C PRO A 66 -5.19 21.77 14.33
N GLN A 67 -4.85 22.29 13.15
CA GLN A 67 -3.98 21.57 12.22
C GLN A 67 -2.60 21.38 12.83
N GLY A 68 -2.02 20.20 12.68
CA GLY A 68 -0.72 19.86 13.23
C GLY A 68 0.40 19.92 12.20
N GLN A 69 1.49 20.62 12.52
CA GLN A 69 2.78 20.42 11.85
C GLN A 69 3.58 19.35 12.59
N ASN A 70 4.63 18.82 11.95
CA ASN A 70 5.52 17.82 12.56
C ASN A 70 4.78 16.60 13.15
N ILE A 71 3.69 16.16 12.50
CA ILE A 71 2.99 14.94 12.88
C ILE A 71 3.67 13.75 12.19
N TYR A 72 4.50 13.02 12.93
CA TYR A 72 5.25 11.91 12.36
C TYR A 72 4.36 10.69 12.14
N LYS A 73 4.57 10.05 10.99
CA LYS A 73 3.97 8.76 10.68
C LYS A 73 4.53 7.70 11.64
N LEU A 74 3.65 6.93 12.27
CA LEU A 74 4.05 5.78 13.07
C LEU A 74 4.52 4.64 12.17
N ASN A 75 5.57 3.96 12.60
CA ASN A 75 5.98 2.66 12.10
C ASN A 75 5.78 1.61 13.19
N TRP A 76 5.57 0.36 12.78
CA TRP A 76 5.45 -0.72 13.75
C TRP A 76 6.82 -1.06 14.34
N ASP A 77 6.85 -1.33 15.63
CA ASP A 77 8.04 -1.75 16.36
C ASP A 77 7.73 -3.00 17.19
N CYS A 78 8.43 -4.10 16.90
CA CYS A 78 8.18 -5.40 17.53
C CYS A 78 8.54 -5.41 19.03
N GLU A 79 9.48 -4.57 19.48
CA GLU A 79 9.80 -4.49 20.92
C GLU A 79 8.69 -3.79 21.69
N LEU A 80 8.11 -2.74 21.10
CA LEU A 80 6.92 -2.08 21.67
C LEU A 80 5.70 -3.01 21.68
N GLU A 81 5.57 -3.87 20.68
CA GLU A 81 4.53 -4.91 20.65
C GLU A 81 4.71 -5.90 21.81
N LEU A 82 5.93 -6.33 22.10
CA LEU A 82 6.20 -7.20 23.25
C LEU A 82 5.87 -6.51 24.58
N LYS A 83 6.20 -5.22 24.75
CA LYS A 83 5.80 -4.44 25.94
C LYS A 83 4.28 -4.35 26.07
N ALA A 84 3.58 -4.09 24.96
CA ALA A 84 2.12 -4.11 24.95
C ALA A 84 1.57 -5.50 25.30
N GLN A 85 2.23 -6.57 24.84
CA GLN A 85 1.87 -7.96 25.10
C GLN A 85 2.00 -8.30 26.60
N GLU A 86 3.09 -7.90 27.23
CA GLU A 86 3.31 -8.02 28.68
C GLU A 86 2.23 -7.28 29.48
N ALA A 87 1.79 -6.13 29.00
CA ALA A 87 0.73 -5.35 29.64
C ALA A 87 -0.64 -6.05 29.57
N VAL A 88 -1.07 -6.49 28.38
CA VAL A 88 -2.35 -7.21 28.25
C VAL A 88 -2.31 -8.60 28.89
N ASP A 89 -1.13 -9.21 29.03
CA ASP A 89 -0.97 -10.50 29.69
C ASP A 89 -1.43 -10.49 31.15
N GLN A 90 -1.40 -9.32 31.79
CA GLN A 90 -1.85 -9.09 33.17
C GLN A 90 -3.35 -8.95 33.31
N CYS A 91 -4.11 -8.77 32.22
CA CYS A 91 -5.57 -8.62 32.24
C CYS A 91 -6.08 -7.51 33.18
N LYS A 92 -5.33 -6.40 33.28
CA LYS A 92 -5.65 -5.23 34.11
C LYS A 92 -5.58 -3.95 33.27
N LEU A 93 -6.38 -2.95 33.64
CA LEU A 93 -6.31 -1.61 33.02
C LEU A 93 -5.15 -0.78 33.58
N ASN A 94 -4.87 -0.94 34.88
CA ASN A 94 -3.88 -0.16 35.59
C ASN A 94 -2.57 -0.95 35.67
N VAL A 95 -1.87 -1.02 34.54
CA VAL A 95 -0.51 -1.58 34.47
C VAL A 95 0.48 -0.41 34.42
N LYS A 96 1.58 -0.53 35.15
CA LYS A 96 2.65 0.48 35.17
C LYS A 96 3.17 0.73 33.75
N GLU A 97 3.25 2.00 33.36
CA GLU A 97 3.77 2.37 32.04
C GLU A 97 5.29 2.08 31.94
N PRO A 98 5.78 1.62 30.77
CA PRO A 98 7.21 1.45 30.56
C PRO A 98 7.96 2.80 30.58
N ALA A 99 9.10 2.87 31.25
CA ALA A 99 9.88 4.10 31.38
C ALA A 99 10.36 4.62 30.01
N GLY A 100 10.14 5.90 29.71
CA GLY A 100 10.50 6.53 28.43
C GLY A 100 9.49 6.30 27.30
N TYR A 101 8.42 5.57 27.57
CA TYR A 101 7.33 5.29 26.63
C TYR A 101 6.01 5.79 27.22
N SER A 102 4.94 5.70 26.43
CA SER A 102 3.59 5.80 26.97
C SER A 102 2.71 4.67 26.47
N GLN A 103 1.69 4.36 27.26
CA GLN A 103 0.86 3.19 27.06
C GLN A 103 -0.61 3.54 27.23
N ILE A 104 -1.43 2.99 26.35
CA ILE A 104 -2.88 2.92 26.56
C ILE A 104 -3.26 1.47 26.83
N ILE A 105 -4.22 1.25 27.73
CA ILE A 105 -4.88 -0.04 27.90
C ILE A 105 -6.38 0.18 27.91
N LYS A 106 -7.09 -0.56 27.06
CA LYS A 106 -8.55 -0.49 26.95
C LYS A 106 -9.15 -1.88 26.96
N LYS A 107 -10.43 -1.93 27.35
CA LYS A 107 -11.28 -3.11 27.23
C LYS A 107 -12.21 -2.94 26.04
N VAL A 108 -12.32 -3.98 25.23
CA VAL A 108 -13.41 -4.15 24.27
C VAL A 108 -14.14 -5.45 24.57
N LYS A 109 -15.37 -5.57 24.07
CA LYS A 109 -16.12 -6.82 24.17
C LYS A 109 -15.32 -7.94 23.47
N ALA A 110 -15.22 -9.11 24.10
CA ALA A 110 -14.54 -10.25 23.47
C ALA A 110 -15.17 -10.59 22.11
N THR A 111 -14.32 -11.00 21.19
CA THR A 111 -14.69 -11.27 19.80
C THR A 111 -13.76 -12.31 19.19
N CYS A 112 -14.30 -13.15 18.31
CA CYS A 112 -13.52 -14.06 17.47
C CYS A 112 -12.95 -13.36 16.22
N ASN A 113 -13.37 -12.12 15.94
CA ASN A 113 -12.87 -11.29 14.85
C ASN A 113 -12.36 -9.94 15.40
N PRO A 114 -11.17 -9.91 16.01
CA PRO A 114 -10.61 -8.72 16.62
C PRO A 114 -10.38 -7.60 15.60
N THR A 115 -9.93 -7.90 14.38
CA THR A 115 -9.64 -6.89 13.33
C THR A 115 -10.82 -5.96 13.06
N LYS A 116 -12.03 -6.52 12.87
CA LYS A 116 -13.24 -5.72 12.59
C LYS A 116 -13.64 -4.85 13.77
N VAL A 117 -13.52 -5.36 15.00
CA VAL A 117 -13.91 -4.65 16.22
C VAL A 117 -12.92 -3.55 16.55
N LEU A 118 -11.63 -3.84 16.50
CA LEU A 118 -10.56 -2.92 16.88
C LEU A 118 -10.56 -1.64 16.05
N LYS A 119 -10.77 -1.76 14.73
CA LYS A 119 -10.87 -0.60 13.84
C LYS A 119 -11.89 0.41 14.33
N LYS A 120 -13.11 -0.06 14.60
CA LYS A 120 -14.24 0.77 15.04
C LYS A 120 -13.98 1.31 16.44
N GLN A 121 -13.48 0.48 17.35
CA GLN A 121 -13.24 0.86 18.74
C GLN A 121 -12.13 1.92 18.86
N ILE A 122 -11.05 1.83 18.09
CA ILE A 122 -9.99 2.86 18.06
C ILE A 122 -10.55 4.21 17.59
N GLU A 123 -11.33 4.21 16.51
CA GLU A 123 -12.00 5.43 16.01
C GLU A 123 -12.96 6.00 17.08
N GLU A 124 -13.75 5.16 17.76
CA GLU A 124 -14.67 5.56 18.83
C GLU A 124 -13.96 6.12 20.07
N TRP A 125 -12.88 5.49 20.54
CA TRP A 125 -12.11 5.98 21.69
C TRP A 125 -11.51 7.34 21.40
N TRP A 126 -10.94 7.50 20.19
CA TRP A 126 -10.36 8.75 19.74
C TRP A 126 -11.41 9.86 19.67
N THR A 127 -12.52 9.60 18.97
CA THR A 127 -13.59 10.60 18.77
C THR A 127 -14.32 10.95 20.07
N THR A 128 -14.54 9.98 20.95
CA THR A 128 -15.18 10.22 22.25
C THR A 128 -14.31 11.11 23.13
N ALA A 129 -13.00 10.87 23.19
CA ALA A 129 -12.07 11.69 23.97
C ALA A 129 -12.10 13.15 23.50
N VAL A 130 -11.91 13.39 22.19
CA VAL A 130 -11.88 14.76 21.64
C VAL A 130 -13.23 15.47 21.68
N THR A 131 -14.35 14.74 21.59
CA THR A 131 -15.69 15.32 21.67
C THR A 131 -16.05 15.70 23.11
N ASN A 132 -15.78 14.83 24.07
CA ASN A 132 -16.19 15.04 25.46
C ASN A 132 -15.28 16.04 26.19
N ALA A 133 -13.97 15.92 26.02
CA ALA A 133 -13.02 16.81 26.71
C ALA A 133 -12.76 18.10 25.92
N GLY A 134 -12.91 18.08 24.59
CA GLY A 134 -12.58 19.19 23.70
C GLY A 134 -11.08 19.42 23.57
N VAL A 135 -10.60 19.69 22.36
CA VAL A 135 -9.17 19.99 22.10
C VAL A 135 -8.98 21.50 22.03
N ALA A 136 -8.10 22.03 22.88
CA ALA A 136 -7.76 23.45 22.93
C ALA A 136 -6.87 23.87 21.74
N ASN A 137 -6.70 25.18 21.56
CA ASN A 137 -5.71 25.75 20.63
C ASN A 137 -4.80 26.72 21.42
N PRO A 138 -3.54 26.36 21.72
CA PRO A 138 -2.83 25.15 21.29
C PRO A 138 -3.39 23.86 21.93
N PRO A 139 -3.21 22.70 21.26
CA PRO A 139 -3.72 21.41 21.73
C PRO A 139 -2.83 20.87 22.86
N VAL A 140 -3.32 20.98 24.08
CA VAL A 140 -2.63 20.51 25.30
C VAL A 140 -3.32 19.29 25.90
N ASN A 141 -2.55 18.44 26.57
CA ASN A 141 -3.10 17.33 27.34
C ASN A 141 -3.81 17.87 28.58
N LYS A 142 -4.92 17.22 28.95
CA LYS A 142 -5.74 17.53 30.13
C LYS A 142 -6.60 16.34 30.49
N ALA A 143 -7.30 16.43 31.62
CA ALA A 143 -8.26 15.41 32.05
C ALA A 143 -9.22 14.99 30.92
N GLY A 144 -9.27 13.68 30.64
CA GLY A 144 -10.09 13.08 29.59
C GLY A 144 -9.45 13.01 28.20
N LEU A 145 -8.27 13.61 27.99
CA LEU A 145 -7.51 13.53 26.74
C LEU A 145 -6.26 12.66 26.85
N GLU A 146 -6.00 11.99 27.96
CA GLU A 146 -4.71 11.33 28.24
C GLU A 146 -4.35 10.28 27.18
N ASP A 147 -5.31 9.41 26.81
CA ASP A 147 -5.08 8.39 25.78
C ASP A 147 -4.97 8.99 24.38
N PHE A 148 -5.75 10.04 24.10
CA PHE A 148 -5.64 10.80 22.87
C PHE A 148 -4.26 11.45 22.76
N ALA A 149 -3.79 12.08 23.84
CA ALA A 149 -2.51 12.75 23.91
C ALA A 149 -1.34 11.79 23.64
N LYS A 150 -1.40 10.57 24.17
CA LYS A 150 -0.39 9.52 23.91
C LYS A 150 -0.37 9.11 22.44
N LEU A 151 -1.53 8.80 21.86
CA LEU A 151 -1.61 8.33 20.47
C LEU A 151 -1.44 9.44 19.42
N ALA A 152 -1.85 10.67 19.74
CA ALA A 152 -1.76 11.84 18.87
C ALA A 152 -0.45 12.61 19.01
N ASN A 153 0.42 12.22 19.96
CA ASN A 153 1.71 12.87 20.21
C ASN A 153 2.49 13.08 18.90
N GLY A 154 2.63 14.32 18.45
CA GLY A 154 3.17 14.64 17.13
C GLY A 154 4.56 14.03 16.89
N ARG A 155 5.37 13.96 17.95
CA ARG A 155 6.76 13.46 17.93
C ARG A 155 6.85 11.93 17.80
N ALA A 156 5.85 11.18 18.24
CA ALA A 156 5.91 9.72 18.21
C ALA A 156 6.11 9.18 16.78
N THR A 157 7.07 8.28 16.62
CA THR A 157 7.47 7.68 15.32
C THR A 157 7.29 6.17 15.28
N LYS A 158 7.08 5.52 16.43
CA LYS A 158 6.94 4.07 16.56
C LYS A 158 5.79 3.70 17.48
N ILE A 159 5.15 2.59 17.16
CA ILE A 159 4.07 2.00 17.95
C ILE A 159 4.14 0.47 17.89
N GLY A 160 3.76 -0.18 18.99
CA GLY A 160 3.45 -1.60 18.99
C GLY A 160 2.22 -1.86 19.85
N CYS A 161 1.32 -2.70 19.37
CA CYS A 161 0.08 -3.02 20.05
C CYS A 161 -0.11 -4.52 20.19
N ALA A 162 -0.82 -4.93 21.24
CA ALA A 162 -1.15 -6.31 21.51
C ALA A 162 -2.55 -6.42 22.13
N GLN A 163 -3.06 -7.65 22.14
CA GLN A 163 -4.40 -7.94 22.65
C GLN A 163 -4.47 -9.30 23.30
N LYS A 164 -5.34 -9.45 24.30
CA LYS A 164 -5.59 -10.74 24.98
C LYS A 164 -7.03 -10.80 25.49
N ASN A 165 -7.69 -11.92 25.23
CA ASN A 165 -8.98 -12.22 25.85
C ASN A 165 -8.77 -12.64 27.31
N CYS A 166 -9.48 -12.00 28.23
CA CYS A 166 -9.51 -12.30 29.65
C CYS A 166 -10.96 -12.18 30.15
N ASN A 167 -11.54 -13.27 30.67
CA ASN A 167 -12.88 -13.28 31.28
C ASN A 167 -13.93 -12.55 30.43
N GLU A 168 -14.11 -12.98 29.17
CA GLU A 168 -15.06 -12.40 28.20
C GLU A 168 -14.80 -10.92 27.79
N GLN A 169 -13.65 -10.37 28.17
CA GLN A 169 -13.20 -9.04 27.74
C GLN A 169 -11.90 -9.15 26.96
N LEU A 170 -11.82 -8.48 25.81
CA LEU A 170 -10.58 -8.36 25.05
C LEU A 170 -9.84 -7.12 25.57
N PHE A 171 -8.71 -7.33 26.23
CA PHE A 171 -7.79 -6.27 26.61
C PHE A 171 -6.93 -5.92 25.41
N VAL A 172 -6.73 -4.63 25.19
CA VAL A 172 -5.94 -4.06 24.10
C VAL A 172 -4.95 -3.09 24.71
N ALA A 173 -3.68 -3.21 24.38
CA ALA A 173 -2.66 -2.23 24.73
C ALA A 173 -1.93 -1.75 23.48
N CYS A 174 -1.55 -0.48 23.48
CA CYS A 174 -0.61 0.09 22.54
C CYS A 174 0.45 0.87 23.30
N VAL A 175 1.71 0.67 22.94
CA VAL A 175 2.87 1.39 23.49
C VAL A 175 3.49 2.22 22.37
N VAL A 176 3.79 3.49 22.65
CA VAL A 176 4.43 4.43 21.71
C VAL A 176 5.79 4.88 22.23
N ASN A 177 6.71 5.18 21.33
CA ASN A 177 8.10 5.54 21.65
C ASN A 177 8.33 6.97 22.15
N GLU A 178 7.30 7.59 22.71
CA GLU A 178 7.41 8.89 23.35
C GLU A 178 6.67 8.84 24.70
N PRO A 179 7.20 9.51 25.73
CA PRO A 179 6.51 9.64 27.00
C PRO A 179 5.17 10.36 26.82
N ALA A 180 4.27 10.12 27.77
CA ALA A 180 2.96 10.76 27.75
C ALA A 180 3.15 12.27 27.95
N PRO A 181 2.54 13.13 27.12
CA PRO A 181 2.53 14.56 27.40
C PRO A 181 1.96 14.81 28.81
N ALA A 182 2.67 15.57 29.64
CA ALA A 182 2.20 15.94 30.96
C ALA A 182 0.90 16.78 30.89
N ASP A 183 0.17 16.91 31.99
CA ASP A 183 -0.98 17.81 32.07
C ASP A 183 -0.56 19.25 31.69
N GLY A 184 -1.32 19.89 30.80
CA GLY A 184 -1.00 21.20 30.23
C GLY A 184 0.10 21.21 29.14
N ALA A 185 0.81 20.11 28.92
CA ALA A 185 1.83 20.04 27.87
C ALA A 185 1.21 19.87 26.47
N ALA A 186 1.87 20.42 25.45
CA ALA A 186 1.42 20.29 24.07
C ALA A 186 1.39 18.82 23.62
N ILE A 187 0.31 18.42 22.96
CA ILE A 187 0.17 17.10 22.33
C ILE A 187 0.88 17.11 20.97
N TYR A 188 0.70 18.19 20.21
CA TYR A 188 1.39 18.44 18.96
C TYR A 188 1.50 19.95 18.69
N GLU A 189 2.35 20.32 17.75
CA GLU A 189 2.56 21.71 17.36
C GLU A 189 1.51 22.14 16.33
N VAL A 190 0.91 23.31 16.54
CA VAL A 190 -0.03 23.90 15.57
C VAL A 190 0.74 24.43 14.37
N GLY A 191 0.31 24.06 13.18
CA GLY A 191 0.91 24.52 11.94
C GLY A 191 0.41 23.73 10.74
N THR A 192 0.83 24.12 9.54
CA THR A 192 0.47 23.40 8.32
C THR A 192 1.19 22.04 8.27
N GLY A 193 0.47 21.00 7.82
CA GLY A 193 1.09 19.71 7.53
C GLY A 193 2.20 19.83 6.47
N CYS A 194 3.14 18.88 6.48
CA CYS A 194 4.27 18.93 5.57
C CYS A 194 3.82 18.81 4.10
N SER A 195 4.54 19.48 3.21
CA SER A 195 4.45 19.34 1.75
C SER A 195 5.78 18.86 1.14
N LYS A 196 6.91 19.18 1.79
CA LYS A 196 8.28 18.80 1.40
C LYS A 196 9.10 18.41 2.63
N LYS A 197 10.29 17.84 2.41
CA LYS A 197 11.15 17.32 3.50
C LYS A 197 11.56 18.41 4.50
N GLU A 198 11.73 19.65 4.02
CA GLU A 198 12.15 20.80 4.85
C GLU A 198 11.09 21.22 5.86
N ASP A 199 9.83 20.85 5.65
CA ASP A 199 8.74 21.15 6.59
C ASP A 199 8.74 20.18 7.79
N CYS A 200 9.53 19.09 7.73
CA CYS A 200 9.67 18.12 8.81
C CYS A 200 10.91 18.44 9.65
N THR A 201 10.74 19.23 10.71
CA THR A 201 11.87 19.86 11.43
C THR A 201 12.27 19.16 12.73
N THR A 202 11.40 18.33 13.32
CA THR A 202 11.70 17.65 14.61
C THR A 202 12.85 16.66 14.53
N TYR A 203 12.95 15.85 13.47
CA TYR A 203 14.04 14.90 13.29
C TYR A 203 14.78 15.19 11.98
N LEU A 204 16.11 15.20 12.04
CA LEU A 204 16.95 15.45 10.85
C LEU A 204 16.69 14.39 9.78
N GLU A 205 16.77 14.79 8.51
CA GLU A 205 16.58 13.93 7.32
C GLU A 205 15.17 13.31 7.18
N SER A 206 14.20 13.85 7.90
CA SER A 206 12.81 13.44 7.79
C SER A 206 12.27 13.65 6.37
N LYS A 207 11.33 12.79 5.97
CA LYS A 207 10.67 12.86 4.67
C LYS A 207 9.19 13.19 4.88
N CYS A 208 8.68 14.10 4.06
CA CYS A 208 7.25 14.30 4.01
C CYS A 208 6.58 13.24 3.13
N LYS A 209 5.58 12.56 3.68
CA LYS A 209 4.69 11.67 2.93
C LYS A 209 3.31 12.31 2.84
N SER A 210 3.17 13.31 1.97
CA SER A 210 1.91 14.00 1.67
C SER A 210 0.96 13.11 0.86
N ASP A 211 -0.28 13.56 0.68
CA ASP A 211 -1.42 12.80 0.18
C ASP A 211 -1.13 11.90 -1.04
N ASP A 212 -1.40 10.61 -0.86
CA ASP A 212 -1.24 9.58 -1.88
C ASP A 212 -2.46 9.54 -2.84
N ASN A 213 -3.04 10.68 -3.20
CA ASN A 213 -4.17 10.75 -4.15
C ASN A 213 -4.23 12.08 -4.93
N THR A 214 -3.08 12.55 -5.40
CA THR A 214 -2.94 13.77 -6.20
C THR A 214 -3.19 13.56 -7.70
N ILE A 215 -3.01 12.34 -8.23
CA ILE A 215 -3.14 12.08 -9.68
C ILE A 215 -4.61 12.05 -10.13
N CYS A 216 -5.51 11.51 -9.30
CA CYS A 216 -6.95 11.60 -9.56
C CYS A 216 -7.71 11.93 -8.27
N PRO A 217 -7.73 13.20 -7.84
CA PRO A 217 -8.31 13.61 -6.55
C PRO A 217 -9.81 13.29 -6.42
N GLU A 218 -10.55 13.29 -7.54
CA GLU A 218 -11.96 12.93 -7.56
C GLU A 218 -12.21 11.43 -7.34
N ASN A 219 -11.23 10.58 -7.64
CA ASN A 219 -11.33 9.14 -7.50
C ASN A 219 -10.66 8.68 -6.20
N GLN A 220 -11.49 8.43 -5.19
CA GLN A 220 -11.07 7.99 -3.86
C GLN A 220 -10.97 6.45 -3.73
N ILE A 221 -11.11 5.69 -4.83
CA ILE A 221 -11.12 4.23 -4.82
C ILE A 221 -9.70 3.67 -4.68
N ILE A 222 -8.71 4.30 -5.32
CA ILE A 222 -7.31 3.87 -5.31
C ILE A 222 -6.36 5.05 -5.09
N THR A 223 -5.17 4.78 -4.58
CA THR A 223 -4.13 5.79 -4.30
C THR A 223 -3.16 5.97 -5.47
N ASP A 224 -2.39 7.05 -5.47
CA ASP A 224 -1.32 7.29 -6.45
C ASP A 224 -0.27 6.17 -6.42
N THR A 225 0.05 5.65 -5.24
CA THR A 225 0.93 4.49 -5.08
C THR A 225 0.37 3.26 -5.79
N VAL A 226 -0.95 3.00 -5.68
CA VAL A 226 -1.60 1.89 -6.41
C VAL A 226 -1.61 2.17 -7.91
N ARG A 227 -1.91 3.40 -8.35
CA ARG A 227 -1.87 3.80 -9.77
C ARG A 227 -0.49 3.56 -10.37
N ARG A 228 0.57 3.99 -9.66
CA ARG A 228 1.97 3.78 -10.07
C ARG A 228 2.32 2.30 -10.10
N ALA A 229 1.91 1.51 -9.12
CA ALA A 229 2.18 0.07 -9.10
C ALA A 229 1.65 -0.64 -10.36
N PHE A 230 0.41 -0.36 -10.77
CA PHE A 230 -0.15 -0.89 -12.02
C PHE A 230 0.61 -0.38 -13.25
N LEU A 231 0.86 0.94 -13.32
CA LEU A 231 1.56 1.56 -14.44
C LEU A 231 2.96 0.97 -14.65
N ASP A 232 3.75 0.92 -13.58
CA ASP A 232 5.12 0.42 -13.58
C ASP A 232 5.14 -1.08 -13.90
N GLY A 233 4.21 -1.87 -13.34
CA GLY A 233 4.07 -3.29 -13.65
C GLY A 233 3.79 -3.55 -15.14
N HIS A 234 2.92 -2.75 -15.76
CA HIS A 234 2.63 -2.85 -17.20
C HIS A 234 3.84 -2.43 -18.04
N ASN A 235 4.41 -1.26 -17.77
CA ASN A 235 5.54 -0.74 -18.53
C ASN A 235 6.78 -1.62 -18.40
N GLN A 236 7.05 -2.16 -17.22
CA GLN A 236 8.12 -3.13 -17.01
C GLN A 236 7.92 -4.35 -17.91
N ARG A 237 6.71 -4.89 -18.03
CA ARG A 237 6.43 -6.06 -18.88
C ARG A 237 6.51 -5.75 -20.36
N ARG A 238 6.00 -4.60 -20.79
CA ARG A 238 6.15 -4.12 -22.17
C ARG A 238 7.62 -3.97 -22.51
N HIS A 239 8.42 -3.43 -21.58
CA HIS A 239 9.88 -3.42 -21.70
C HIS A 239 10.47 -4.85 -21.69
N THR A 240 10.03 -5.77 -20.83
CA THR A 240 10.57 -7.15 -20.78
C THR A 240 9.91 -8.12 -21.76
N ALA A 241 9.00 -7.68 -22.63
CA ALA A 241 8.55 -8.43 -23.82
C ALA A 241 9.67 -8.49 -24.87
N VAL A 242 10.53 -7.48 -24.82
CA VAL A 242 11.63 -7.17 -25.70
C VAL A 242 12.86 -8.11 -25.68
N PRO A 243 13.13 -8.98 -24.67
CA PRO A 243 14.27 -9.89 -24.68
C PRO A 243 14.29 -10.90 -25.83
N ARG A 244 13.19 -11.09 -26.57
CA ARG A 244 13.19 -11.80 -27.86
C ARG A 244 13.55 -10.92 -29.07
N LYS A 245 14.10 -9.72 -28.85
CA LYS A 245 14.59 -8.76 -29.86
C LYS A 245 13.58 -8.30 -30.93
N GLU A 246 12.27 -8.48 -30.72
CA GLU A 246 11.30 -8.32 -31.82
C GLU A 246 9.93 -7.77 -31.37
N ALA A 247 9.85 -6.74 -30.54
CA ALA A 247 8.56 -6.11 -30.22
C ALA A 247 8.67 -4.61 -30.00
N LEU A 248 7.87 -3.84 -30.76
CA LEU A 248 7.62 -2.42 -30.56
C LEU A 248 6.45 -2.25 -29.58
N THR A 249 6.62 -1.48 -28.50
CA THR A 249 5.52 -1.13 -27.60
C THR A 249 5.57 0.33 -27.17
N VAL A 250 4.43 1.02 -27.25
CA VAL A 250 4.27 2.39 -26.73
C VAL A 250 4.20 2.35 -25.20
N ARG A 251 4.84 3.31 -24.54
CA ARG A 251 4.82 3.47 -23.08
C ARG A 251 3.41 3.82 -22.62
N HIS A 252 2.87 3.05 -21.67
CA HIS A 252 1.62 3.43 -21.01
C HIS A 252 1.83 4.68 -20.16
N LYS A 253 0.81 5.55 -20.16
CA LYS A 253 0.61 6.72 -19.31
C LYS A 253 -0.71 6.56 -18.55
N LEU A 254 -0.86 7.23 -17.42
CA LEU A 254 -2.13 7.21 -16.68
C LEU A 254 -3.20 7.97 -17.48
N GLY A 255 -4.39 7.38 -17.60
CA GLY A 255 -5.53 7.97 -18.29
C GLY A 255 -6.77 8.06 -17.41
N ALA A 256 -7.64 9.04 -17.69
CA ALA A 256 -8.95 9.15 -17.06
C ALA A 256 -9.88 8.04 -17.57
N MET A 257 -10.57 7.37 -16.64
CA MET A 257 -11.54 6.32 -16.94
C MET A 257 -12.92 6.96 -17.13
N ALA A 258 -13.40 7.10 -18.36
CA ALA A 258 -14.79 7.46 -18.60
C ALA A 258 -15.67 6.20 -18.48
N GLY A 259 -16.61 6.18 -17.52
CA GLY A 259 -17.73 5.22 -17.55
C GLY A 259 -17.85 4.18 -16.43
N LEU A 260 -17.32 4.41 -15.22
CA LEU A 260 -17.66 3.54 -14.07
C LEU A 260 -18.81 4.15 -13.25
N HIS A 261 -20.07 3.91 -13.67
CA HIS A 261 -21.23 4.18 -12.82
C HIS A 261 -21.34 3.07 -11.77
N LEU A 262 -20.71 3.27 -10.61
CA LEU A 262 -20.92 2.42 -9.43
C LEU A 262 -22.23 2.87 -8.76
N GLY A 263 -23.24 1.98 -8.77
CA GLY A 263 -24.48 2.17 -8.03
C GLY A 263 -24.24 2.47 -6.55
N THR A 264 -25.10 3.30 -5.98
CA THR A 264 -24.98 4.07 -4.72
C THR A 264 -24.89 3.28 -3.40
N THR A 265 -24.49 2.01 -3.39
CA THR A 265 -24.51 1.17 -2.16
C THR A 265 -23.17 0.59 -1.70
N MET A 266 -22.04 0.89 -2.34
CA MET A 266 -20.72 0.44 -1.86
C MET A 266 -20.02 1.50 -0.98
N LYS A 267 -20.09 1.35 0.34
CA LYS A 267 -19.24 2.11 1.29
C LYS A 267 -17.79 1.63 1.17
N ILE A 268 -16.96 2.45 0.52
CA ILE A 268 -15.55 2.18 0.20
C ILE A 268 -14.67 2.41 1.44
N HIS A 269 -14.15 1.33 2.02
CA HIS A 269 -13.04 1.34 2.97
C HIS A 269 -11.84 0.65 2.31
N MET A 270 -11.08 1.32 1.43
CA MET A 270 -10.08 0.62 0.60
C MET A 270 -8.75 1.32 0.30
N LEU A 271 -8.34 2.40 0.97
CA LEU A 271 -7.03 2.99 0.65
C LEU A 271 -5.83 2.12 1.08
N SER A 272 -5.81 1.59 2.31
CA SER A 272 -4.66 0.82 2.82
C SER A 272 -4.57 -0.61 2.29
N VAL A 273 -5.71 -1.20 1.90
CA VAL A 273 -5.82 -2.61 1.51
C VAL A 273 -5.43 -2.81 0.04
N ALA A 274 -5.66 -1.82 -0.82
CA ALA A 274 -5.46 -1.93 -2.27
C ALA A 274 -4.01 -2.25 -2.66
N ILE A 275 -2.99 -1.61 -2.05
CA ILE A 275 -1.58 -1.88 -2.39
C ILE A 275 -1.14 -3.29 -1.98
N THR A 276 -1.57 -3.75 -0.80
CA THR A 276 -1.30 -5.10 -0.31
C THR A 276 -1.97 -6.13 -1.21
N LEU A 277 -3.18 -5.84 -1.68
CA LEU A 277 -3.88 -6.70 -2.65
C LEU A 277 -3.14 -6.78 -3.98
N VAL A 278 -2.71 -5.66 -4.57
CA VAL A 278 -1.93 -5.68 -5.83
C VAL A 278 -0.66 -6.53 -5.69
N LYS A 279 0.09 -6.34 -4.59
CA LYS A 279 1.30 -7.13 -4.32
C LYS A 279 1.00 -8.62 -4.12
N LYS A 280 -0.12 -8.95 -3.47
CA LYS A 280 -0.56 -10.33 -3.20
C LYS A 280 -1.08 -11.03 -4.45
N THR A 281 -1.92 -10.37 -5.25
CA THR A 281 -2.58 -10.97 -6.41
C THR A 281 -1.71 -10.95 -7.66
N GLN A 282 -0.71 -10.07 -7.72
CA GLN A 282 0.23 -9.90 -8.84
C GLN A 282 -0.48 -9.98 -10.21
N PRO A 283 -1.55 -9.19 -10.42
CA PRO A 283 -2.45 -9.37 -11.56
C PRO A 283 -1.69 -9.23 -12.88
N GLU A 284 -0.72 -8.31 -12.96
CA GLU A 284 0.09 -8.11 -14.16
C GLU A 284 0.98 -9.33 -14.43
N ARG A 285 1.47 -10.07 -13.42
CA ARG A 285 2.26 -11.30 -13.66
C ARG A 285 1.35 -12.39 -14.20
N THR A 286 0.20 -12.57 -13.56
CA THR A 286 -0.78 -13.59 -13.94
C THR A 286 -1.27 -13.37 -15.36
N TRP A 287 -1.73 -12.17 -15.69
CA TRP A 287 -2.20 -11.80 -17.04
C TRP A 287 -1.12 -11.95 -18.09
N TRP A 288 0.10 -11.48 -17.80
CA TRP A 288 1.21 -11.60 -18.74
C TRP A 288 1.61 -13.05 -19.00
N SER A 289 1.47 -13.93 -18.00
CA SER A 289 1.81 -15.35 -18.14
C SER A 289 0.89 -16.14 -19.08
N GLU A 290 -0.21 -15.56 -19.55
CA GLU A 290 -1.09 -16.19 -20.56
C GLU A 290 -0.32 -16.55 -21.82
N ILE A 291 0.63 -15.72 -22.25
CA ILE A 291 1.46 -16.00 -23.43
C ILE A 291 2.34 -17.23 -23.26
N SER A 292 2.74 -17.56 -22.03
CA SER A 292 3.55 -18.74 -21.72
C SER A 292 2.73 -20.03 -21.75
N ARG A 293 1.40 -19.92 -21.66
CA ARG A 293 0.45 -21.05 -21.71
C ARG A 293 -0.16 -21.24 -23.11
N GLY A 294 0.07 -20.29 -24.02
CA GLY A 294 -0.64 -20.16 -25.31
C GLY A 294 0.26 -20.13 -26.54
N ARG A 295 -0.38 -20.35 -27.70
CA ARG A 295 0.20 -20.78 -28.99
C ARG A 295 0.49 -19.63 -29.99
N MET A 296 0.71 -18.40 -29.53
CA MET A 296 1.01 -17.30 -30.45
C MET A 296 2.44 -17.41 -30.95
N LEU A 297 2.61 -17.87 -32.19
CA LEU A 297 3.91 -17.95 -32.86
C LEU A 297 4.38 -16.53 -33.18
N GLN A 298 5.42 -16.09 -32.49
CA GLN A 298 6.08 -14.80 -32.75
C GLN A 298 7.04 -14.98 -33.94
N LYS A 299 6.47 -14.94 -35.14
CA LYS A 299 7.18 -15.04 -36.41
C LYS A 299 6.65 -13.96 -37.36
N ASP A 300 7.51 -13.49 -38.27
CA ASP A 300 7.17 -12.41 -39.20
C ASP A 300 5.91 -12.67 -40.03
N GLU A 301 5.68 -13.92 -40.43
CA GLU A 301 4.53 -14.34 -41.26
C GLU A 301 3.19 -14.29 -40.49
N GLU A 302 3.22 -14.59 -39.19
CA GLU A 302 2.05 -14.70 -38.32
C GLU A 302 1.58 -13.32 -37.78
N ARG A 303 2.47 -12.31 -37.85
CA ARG A 303 2.19 -10.90 -37.55
C ARG A 303 1.53 -10.64 -36.18
N ASN A 304 1.73 -11.51 -35.19
CA ASN A 304 1.18 -11.40 -33.83
C ASN A 304 -0.30 -10.97 -33.80
N LYS A 305 -1.13 -11.58 -34.65
CA LYS A 305 -2.55 -11.25 -34.72
C LYS A 305 -3.30 -11.84 -33.53
N TYR A 306 -4.19 -11.03 -32.97
CA TYR A 306 -5.07 -11.47 -31.90
C TYR A 306 -6.14 -12.41 -32.44
N SER A 307 -6.36 -13.53 -31.75
CA SER A 307 -7.58 -14.31 -31.89
C SER A 307 -8.08 -14.73 -30.51
N SER A 308 -9.39 -14.62 -30.31
CA SER A 308 -10.10 -15.12 -29.13
C SER A 308 -9.82 -16.60 -28.83
N SER A 309 -9.55 -17.40 -29.87
CA SER A 309 -9.19 -18.82 -29.75
C SER A 309 -7.84 -19.08 -29.07
N LEU A 310 -6.97 -18.07 -28.98
CA LEU A 310 -5.64 -18.19 -28.38
C LEU A 310 -5.69 -18.23 -26.84
N GLY A 311 -6.78 -17.78 -26.22
CA GLY A 311 -6.91 -17.75 -24.76
C GLY A 311 -5.94 -16.78 -24.06
N ILE A 312 -5.55 -15.69 -24.74
CA ILE A 312 -4.61 -14.67 -24.23
C ILE A 312 -5.19 -13.24 -24.12
N PRO A 313 -6.47 -13.04 -23.73
CA PRO A 313 -7.10 -11.73 -23.80
C PRO A 313 -6.43 -10.68 -22.88
N ASN A 314 -5.92 -11.07 -21.72
CA ASN A 314 -5.29 -10.12 -20.80
C ASN A 314 -3.87 -9.78 -21.25
N PHE A 315 -3.10 -10.78 -21.70
CA PHE A 315 -1.80 -10.51 -22.33
C PHE A 315 -1.94 -9.59 -23.54
N ALA A 316 -2.90 -9.85 -24.43
CA ALA A 316 -3.12 -9.02 -25.61
C ALA A 316 -3.41 -7.56 -25.25
N ASN A 317 -4.28 -7.32 -24.27
CA ASN A 317 -4.57 -5.96 -23.79
C ASN A 317 -3.34 -5.27 -23.19
N MET A 318 -2.52 -6.00 -22.42
CA MET A 318 -1.29 -5.45 -21.83
C MET A 318 -0.20 -5.17 -22.87
N ALA A 319 -0.10 -6.01 -23.91
CA ALA A 319 0.96 -5.96 -24.92
C ALA A 319 0.61 -5.12 -26.15
N TRP A 320 -0.67 -4.73 -26.33
CA TRP A 320 -1.11 -4.00 -27.51
C TRP A 320 -0.31 -2.72 -27.73
N ASP A 321 0.36 -2.59 -28.87
CA ASP A 321 1.37 -1.56 -29.07
C ASP A 321 0.78 -0.15 -29.11
N THR A 322 -0.43 0.02 -29.67
CA THR A 322 -1.15 1.29 -29.71
C THR A 322 -1.76 1.72 -28.39
N HIS A 323 -1.93 0.82 -27.40
CA HIS A 323 -2.45 1.23 -26.10
C HIS A 323 -1.44 2.18 -25.44
N GLU A 324 -1.88 3.42 -25.21
CA GLU A 324 -1.07 4.49 -24.63
C GLU A 324 -1.55 4.84 -23.22
N LYS A 325 -2.85 4.74 -22.95
CA LYS A 325 -3.44 5.13 -21.68
C LYS A 325 -3.91 3.92 -20.90
N LEU A 326 -3.58 3.89 -19.61
CA LEU A 326 -3.97 2.87 -18.65
C LEU A 326 -4.71 3.50 -17.48
N GLY A 327 -5.82 2.87 -17.08
CA GLY A 327 -6.42 3.09 -15.77
C GLY A 327 -6.85 1.76 -15.18
N CYS A 328 -6.63 1.58 -13.88
CA CYS A 328 -6.96 0.35 -13.18
C CYS A 328 -7.75 0.63 -11.91
N ALA A 329 -8.45 -0.37 -11.41
CA ALA A 329 -9.13 -0.38 -10.12
C ALA A 329 -8.98 -1.77 -9.50
N ILE A 330 -8.93 -1.80 -8.17
CA ILE A 330 -8.90 -3.03 -7.39
C ILE A 330 -9.91 -2.93 -6.25
N VAL A 331 -10.76 -3.93 -6.10
CA VAL A 331 -11.82 -3.97 -5.09
C VAL A 331 -12.00 -5.35 -4.52
N THR A 332 -12.24 -5.45 -3.22
CA THR A 332 -12.65 -6.71 -2.59
C THR A 332 -14.16 -6.74 -2.40
N CYS A 333 -14.82 -7.74 -2.99
CA CYS A 333 -16.25 -8.00 -2.85
C CYS A 333 -16.44 -9.40 -2.29
N ASN A 334 -17.10 -9.55 -1.13
CA ASN A 334 -17.44 -10.86 -0.53
C ASN A 334 -16.27 -11.86 -0.50
N SER A 335 -15.10 -11.41 -0.02
CA SER A 335 -13.83 -12.17 0.03
C SER A 335 -13.10 -12.38 -1.31
N ASN A 336 -13.69 -12.04 -2.45
CA ASN A 336 -13.04 -12.07 -3.76
C ASN A 336 -12.41 -10.73 -4.10
N THR A 337 -11.15 -10.74 -4.56
CA THR A 337 -10.48 -9.54 -5.06
C THR A 337 -10.67 -9.44 -6.56
N ASN A 338 -11.33 -8.37 -7.01
CA ASN A 338 -11.54 -8.05 -8.41
C ASN A 338 -10.53 -6.97 -8.82
N VAL A 339 -9.83 -7.21 -9.92
CA VAL A 339 -8.92 -6.25 -10.55
C VAL A 339 -9.43 -5.97 -11.94
N VAL A 340 -9.60 -4.69 -12.28
CA VAL A 340 -10.05 -4.25 -13.61
C VAL A 340 -9.09 -3.21 -14.12
N CYS A 341 -8.58 -3.38 -15.34
CA CYS A 341 -7.83 -2.36 -16.05
C CYS A 341 -8.50 -2.07 -17.39
N HIS A 342 -8.55 -0.80 -17.78
CA HIS A 342 -8.92 -0.38 -19.12
C HIS A 342 -7.72 0.26 -19.82
N TYR A 343 -7.73 0.09 -21.13
CA TYR A 343 -6.69 0.53 -22.03
C TYR A 343 -7.31 1.42 -23.11
N SER A 344 -6.57 2.44 -23.54
CA SER A 344 -7.00 3.36 -24.59
C SER A 344 -5.82 3.74 -25.48
N PRO A 345 -6.03 4.00 -26.79
CA PRO A 345 -7.29 3.94 -27.54
C PRO A 345 -7.86 2.52 -27.70
N LYS A 346 -9.17 2.40 -27.93
CA LYS A 346 -9.87 1.11 -28.13
C LYS A 346 -9.64 0.54 -29.54
N SER A 347 -8.43 0.63 -30.07
CA SER A 347 -8.03 0.15 -31.40
C SER A 347 -7.57 -1.31 -31.39
N SER A 348 -8.26 -2.14 -30.61
CA SER A 348 -7.95 -3.55 -30.37
C SER A 348 -9.13 -4.45 -30.77
N GLY A 349 -8.88 -5.63 -31.35
CA GLY A 349 -9.95 -6.54 -31.79
C GLY A 349 -9.48 -7.79 -32.51
N GLU A 350 -10.42 -8.70 -32.80
CA GLU A 350 -10.16 -9.97 -33.50
C GLU A 350 -9.47 -9.74 -34.85
N GLY A 351 -8.41 -10.51 -35.14
CA GLY A 351 -7.65 -10.45 -36.39
C GLY A 351 -6.69 -9.26 -36.52
N LEU A 352 -6.71 -8.31 -35.58
CA LEU A 352 -5.78 -7.18 -35.56
C LEU A 352 -4.45 -7.57 -34.91
N GLN A 353 -3.38 -6.90 -35.33
CA GLN A 353 -2.03 -7.10 -34.82
C GLN A 353 -1.90 -6.49 -33.42
N ILE A 354 -1.45 -7.30 -32.45
CA ILE A 354 -1.23 -6.85 -31.07
C ILE A 354 -0.02 -5.93 -31.01
N TYR A 355 1.11 -6.36 -31.58
CA TYR A 355 2.31 -5.54 -31.69
C TYR A 355 3.14 -5.89 -32.92
N LYS A 356 3.85 -4.89 -33.44
CA LYS A 356 4.80 -5.09 -34.55
C LYS A 356 6.13 -5.64 -34.06
N MET A 357 6.66 -6.61 -34.80
CA MET A 357 7.99 -7.14 -34.57
C MET A 357 9.07 -6.22 -35.11
N GLY A 358 10.22 -6.22 -34.44
CA GLY A 358 11.42 -5.51 -34.87
C GLY A 358 12.30 -4.99 -33.73
N PRO A 359 13.46 -4.41 -34.07
CA PRO A 359 14.41 -3.93 -33.07
C PRO A 359 13.82 -2.79 -32.24
N ILE A 360 14.27 -2.73 -30.98
CA ILE A 360 13.88 -1.74 -29.98
C ILE A 360 13.91 -0.35 -30.58
N CYS A 361 12.81 0.39 -30.41
CA CYS A 361 12.67 1.79 -30.78
C CYS A 361 12.85 2.15 -32.26
N LYS A 362 13.24 1.22 -33.14
CA LYS A 362 13.43 1.51 -34.57
C LYS A 362 12.16 1.92 -35.28
N ARG A 363 11.01 1.60 -34.69
CA ARG A 363 9.68 1.88 -35.22
C ARG A 363 8.91 2.93 -34.42
N CYS A 364 9.53 3.69 -33.50
CA CYS A 364 8.79 4.77 -32.82
C CYS A 364 8.25 5.82 -33.80
N HIS A 365 8.89 5.98 -34.97
CA HIS A 365 8.36 6.82 -36.05
C HIS A 365 6.99 6.37 -36.60
N ASP A 366 6.57 5.12 -36.35
CA ASP A 366 5.21 4.64 -36.68
C ASP A 366 4.14 5.37 -35.84
N TYR A 367 4.52 5.99 -34.72
CA TYR A 367 3.65 6.76 -33.84
C TYR A 367 4.08 8.24 -33.86
N PRO A 368 3.35 9.10 -34.59
CA PRO A 368 3.71 10.51 -34.75
C PRO A 368 3.95 11.21 -33.41
N GLY A 369 5.05 11.94 -33.32
CA GLY A 369 5.42 12.71 -32.12
C GLY A 369 6.07 11.89 -31.00
N THR A 370 6.30 10.58 -31.18
CA THR A 370 6.98 9.76 -30.17
C THR A 370 8.49 9.65 -30.40
N TYR A 371 9.25 9.50 -29.32
CA TYR A 371 10.67 9.17 -29.31
C TYR A 371 10.95 7.99 -28.39
N CYS A 372 12.16 7.43 -28.49
CA CYS A 372 12.57 6.30 -27.66
C CYS A 372 13.02 6.76 -26.27
N SER A 373 12.43 6.19 -25.22
CA SER A 373 12.89 6.35 -23.84
C SER A 373 12.85 5.00 -23.12
N GLU A 374 14.00 4.57 -22.60
CA GLU A 374 14.16 3.31 -21.85
C GLU A 374 13.53 2.10 -22.57
N GLY A 375 13.75 2.01 -23.88
CA GLY A 375 13.28 0.89 -24.71
C GLY A 375 11.79 0.91 -25.07
N LEU A 376 11.04 1.96 -24.73
CA LEU A 376 9.63 2.15 -25.10
C LEU A 376 9.46 3.45 -25.90
N CYS A 377 8.47 3.49 -26.80
CA CYS A 377 8.11 4.72 -27.50
C CYS A 377 7.24 5.60 -26.61
N THR A 378 7.60 6.86 -26.42
CA THR A 378 6.85 7.82 -25.59
C THR A 378 6.65 9.12 -26.34
N LEU A 379 5.49 9.77 -26.16
CA LEU A 379 5.32 11.20 -26.46
C LEU A 379 6.15 12.04 -25.49
#